data_AF-A0A3D0P3S3-F1
#
_entry.id   AF-A0A3D0P3S3-F1
#
_cell.length_a   1.000
_cell.length_b   1.000
_cell.length_c   1.000
_cell.angle_alpha   90.00
_cell.angle_beta   90.00
_cell.angle_gamma   90.00
#
_symmetry.space_group_name_H-M   'P 1'
#
loop_
_entity.id
_entity.type
_entity.pdbx_description
1 polymer ?
#
loop_
_entity_poly.entity_id
_entity_poly.type
_entity_poly.pdbx_seq_one_letter_code
_entity_poly.pdbx_strand_id
1 'polypeptide(L)' 'LSGYRSAVAYIDSRTLIAVGTNGTDISRDRGATWKKIGDENLNAVAAKGRRAVWAVGPAGSVYRLAE' A
#
# COMPACT_ATOMS: atom_id res chain seq x y z
N LEU A 1 -6.87 -10.05 -0.99
CA LEU A 1 -6.53 -9.53 0.35
C LEU A 1 -6.81 -10.62 1.37
N SER A 2 -5.79 -11.05 2.10
CA SER A 2 -5.97 -11.87 3.30
C SER A 2 -5.24 -11.21 4.47
N GLY A 3 -5.94 -11.10 5.60
CA GLY A 3 -5.46 -10.42 6.82
C GLY A 3 -5.80 -8.94 6.92
N TYR A 4 -5.53 -8.37 8.09
CA TYR A 4 -5.80 -6.97 8.45
C TYR A 4 -4.91 -5.98 7.67
N ARG A 5 -5.46 -4.82 7.29
CA ARG A 5 -4.74 -3.68 6.68
C ARG A 5 -4.99 -2.41 7.47
N SER A 6 -3.93 -1.67 7.75
CA SER A 6 -3.94 -0.45 8.56
C SER A 6 -4.38 0.77 7.76
N ALA A 7 -4.03 0.83 6.47
CA ALA A 7 -4.34 1.96 5.61
C ALA A 7 -4.47 1.55 4.13
N VAL A 8 -5.19 2.38 3.36
CA VAL A 8 -5.34 2.25 1.91
C VAL A 8 -5.31 3.64 1.25
N ALA A 9 -4.69 3.76 0.09
CA ALA A 9 -4.66 4.99 -0.69
C ALA A 9 -4.84 4.72 -2.19
N TYR A 10 -5.53 5.63 -2.87
CA TYR A 10 -5.52 5.70 -4.32
C TYR A 10 -4.18 6.26 -4.79
N ILE A 11 -3.52 5.55 -5.71
CA ILE A 11 -2.34 6.04 -6.43
C ILE A 11 -2.78 6.87 -7.65
N ASP A 12 -3.82 6.41 -8.35
CA ASP A 12 -4.47 7.09 -9.47
C ASP A 12 -5.98 6.76 -9.50
N SER A 13 -6.71 7.06 -10.56
CA SER A 13 -8.17 6.84 -10.64
C SER A 13 -8.62 5.36 -10.65
N ARG A 14 -7.68 4.40 -10.71
CA ARG A 14 -7.95 2.96 -10.76
C ARG A 14 -7.10 2.14 -9.81
N THR A 15 -5.89 2.60 -9.51
CA THR A 15 -4.89 1.85 -8.75
C THR A 15 -4.94 2.21 -7.28
N LEU A 16 -5.06 1.21 -6.41
CA LEU A 16 -4.97 1.38 -4.96
C LEU A 16 -3.80 0.57 -4.40
N ILE A 17 -3.24 1.06 -3.30
CA ILE A 17 -2.31 0.32 -2.45
C ILE A 17 -2.88 0.23 -1.04
N ALA A 18 -2.85 -0.96 -0.46
CA ALA A 18 -3.23 -1.22 0.92
C ALA A 18 -2.02 -1.78 1.67
N VAL A 19 -1.78 -1.26 2.88
CA VAL A 19 -0.65 -1.65 3.72
C VAL A 19 -1.14 -2.09 5.10
N GLY A 20 -0.41 -2.97 5.77
CA GLY A 20 -0.75 -3.38 7.12
C GLY A 20 0.28 -4.30 7.75
N THR A 21 -0.04 -4.78 8.95
CA THR A 21 0.79 -5.75 9.67
C THR A 21 0.98 -7.08 8.94
N ASN A 22 0.10 -7.42 8.00
CA ASN A 22 0.15 -8.65 7.20
C ASN A 22 0.67 -8.43 5.77
N GLY A 23 1.29 -7.27 5.50
CA GLY A 23 1.93 -6.95 4.23
C GLY A 23 1.23 -5.88 3.40
N THR A 24 1.65 -5.81 2.14
CA THR A 24 1.26 -4.80 1.16
C THR A 24 0.56 -5.45 -0.03
N ASP A 25 -0.56 -4.89 -0.46
CA ASP A 25 -1.32 -5.33 -1.65
C ASP A 25 -1.58 -4.17 -2.59
N ILE A 26 -1.67 -4.48 -3.88
CA ILE A 26 -2.06 -3.56 -4.93
C ILE A 26 -3.33 -4.04 -5.64
N SER A 27 -4.25 -3.13 -5.88
CA SER A 27 -5.38 -3.32 -6.80
C SER A 27 -5.19 -2.41 -8.00
N ARG A 28 -5.52 -2.92 -9.20
CA ARG A 28 -5.50 -2.16 -10.47
C ARG A 28 -6.90 -1.94 -11.06
N ASP A 29 -7.92 -2.32 -10.32
CA ASP A 29 -9.32 -2.41 -10.74
C ASP A 29 -10.26 -1.84 -9.68
N ARG A 30 -9.87 -0.70 -9.07
CA ARG A 30 -10.67 0.03 -8.07
C ARG A 30 -11.03 -0.78 -6.82
N GLY A 31 -10.19 -1.74 -6.45
CA GLY A 31 -10.33 -2.55 -5.25
C GLY A 31 -11.16 -3.81 -5.45
N ALA A 32 -11.53 -4.17 -6.68
CA ALA A 32 -12.27 -5.40 -6.96
C ALA A 32 -11.38 -6.65 -6.77
N THR A 33 -10.14 -6.61 -7.24
CA THR A 33 -9.14 -7.65 -7.01
C THR A 33 -7.84 -7.08 -6.45
N TRP A 34 -7.11 -7.90 -5.70
CA TRP A 34 -5.92 -7.49 -4.97
C TRP A 34 -4.81 -8.52 -5.13
N LYS A 35 -3.60 -8.04 -5.41
CA LYS A 35 -2.38 -8.85 -5.49
C LYS A 35 -1.43 -8.41 -4.38
N LYS A 36 -0.95 -9.37 -3.57
CA LYS A 36 0.11 -9.13 -2.59
C LYS A 36 1.42 -8.79 -3.32
N ILE A 37 2.11 -7.74 -2.87
CA ILE A 37 3.37 -7.25 -3.46
C ILE A 37 4.50 -7.11 -2.44
N GLY A 38 4.22 -7.27 -1.15
CA GLY A 38 5.22 -7.21 -0.10
C GLY A 38 4.70 -7.75 1.23
N ASP A 39 5.64 -8.04 2.13
CA ASP A 39 5.39 -8.61 3.46
C ASP A 39 5.70 -7.61 4.59
N GLU A 40 5.94 -6.35 4.25
CA GLU A 40 6.36 -5.33 5.19
C GLU A 40 5.24 -5.01 6.19
N ASN A 41 5.61 -4.85 7.46
CA ASN A 41 4.72 -4.34 8.49
C ASN A 41 4.65 -2.81 8.40
N LEU A 42 3.54 -2.29 7.89
CA LEU A 42 3.35 -0.88 7.61
C LEU A 42 2.05 -0.36 8.25
N ASN A 43 2.11 0.85 8.81
CA ASN A 43 1.05 1.44 9.61
C ASN A 43 0.23 2.47 8.84
N ALA A 44 0.86 3.20 7.91
CA ALA A 44 0.19 4.21 7.10
C ALA A 44 0.79 4.30 5.70
N VAL A 45 -0.02 4.77 4.75
CA VAL A 45 0.39 5.02 3.36
C VAL A 45 -0.23 6.30 2.85
N ALA A 46 0.53 7.06 2.07
CA ALA A 46 0.08 8.24 1.35
C ALA A 46 0.56 8.18 -0.10
N ALA A 47 -0.28 8.66 -1.01
CA ALA A 47 0.02 8.70 -2.43
C ALA A 47 -0.36 10.05 -3.05
N LYS A 48 0.52 10.57 -3.90
CA LYS A 48 0.29 11.75 -4.75
C LYS A 48 0.74 11.42 -6.18
N GLY A 49 -0.01 10.52 -6.83
CA GLY A 49 0.35 9.97 -8.13
C GLY A 49 1.41 8.86 -8.03
N ARG A 50 1.71 8.24 -9.18
CA ARG A 50 2.54 7.04 -9.29
C ARG A 50 3.99 7.20 -8.80
N ARG A 51 4.52 8.42 -8.84
CA ARG A 51 5.93 8.71 -8.48
C ARG A 51 6.13 9.11 -7.01
N ALA A 52 5.04 9.28 -6.26
CA ALA A 52 5.08 9.73 -4.88
C ALA A 52 4.12 8.89 -4.03
N VAL A 53 4.49 7.62 -3.83
CA VAL A 53 3.79 6.68 -2.94
C VAL A 53 4.75 6.31 -1.82
N TRP A 54 4.39 6.68 -0.60
CA TRP A 54 5.21 6.49 0.59
C TRP A 54 4.42 5.79 1.67
N ALA A 55 5.09 4.90 2.40
CA ALA A 55 4.53 4.21 3.55
C ALA A 55 5.48 4.29 4.74
N VAL A 56 4.91 4.22 5.93
CA VAL A 56 5.68 4.24 7.18
C VAL A 56 5.32 3.06 8.06
N GLY A 57 6.30 2.53 8.78
CA GLY A 57 6.17 1.36 9.63
C GLY A 57 6.76 1.55 11.04
N PRO A 58 6.94 0.45 11.78
CA PRO A 58 7.57 0.45 13.09
C PRO A 58 8.96 1.12 13.08
N ALA A 59 9.37 1.62 14.25
CA ALA A 59 10.68 2.27 14.48
C ALA A 59 11.00 3.44 13.53
N GLY A 60 9.98 4.11 12.98
CA GLY A 60 10.18 5.24 12.08
C GLY A 60 10.66 4.84 10.69
N SER A 61 10.50 3.58 10.30
CA SER A 61 10.85 3.11 8.96
C SER A 61 10.01 3.81 7.89
N VAL A 62 10.66 4.18 6.78
CA VAL A 62 10.05 4.89 5.65
C VAL A 62 10.35 4.11 4.37
N TYR A 63 9.29 3.81 3.62
CA TYR A 63 9.35 3.07 2.37
C TYR A 63 8.78 3.92 1.24
N ARG A 64 9.36 3.76 0.05
CA ARG A 64 8.82 4.29 -1.20
C ARG A 64 8.47 3.12 -2.11
N LEU A 65 7.31 3.16 -2.75
CA LEU A 65 6.97 2.18 -3.78
C LEU A 65 7.97 2.32 -4.94
N ALA A 66 8.67 1.23 -5.26
CA ALA A 66 9.50 1.14 -6.45
C ALA A 66 8.63 0.78 -7.68
N GLU A 67 9.05 1.23 -8.87
CA GLU A 67 8.38 0.92 -10.14
C GLU A 67 8.47 -0.55 -10.52
#